data_AF-A0A526XTX7-F1
#
_entry.id   AF-A0A526XTX7-F1
#
_cell.length_a   1.000
_cell.length_b   1.000
_cell.length_c   1.000
_cell.angle_alpha   90.00
_cell.angle_beta   90.00
_cell.angle_gamma   90.00
#
_symmetry.space_group_name_H-M   'P 1'
#
loop_
_entity.id
_entity.type
_entity.pdbx_description
1 polymer ?
#
loop_
_entity_poly.entity_id
_entity_poly.type
_entity_poly.pdbx_seq_one_letter_code
_entity_poly.pdbx_strand_id
1 'polypeptide(L)'
;DPREQLKNADLAMPNYNIDDFLKPLVDGIAMYEDRMVGVPYDIPIFIMQYRKDVWDELKLPPPATLDDLLKASAAITDAKGPNMYGTSGQMKSGHYSLECDWTAWLW
;
A
#
# COMPACT_ATOMS: atom_id res chain seq x y z
N ASP A 1 0.91 -26.65 -3.31
CA ASP A 1 0.71 -25.47 -4.21
C ASP A 1 -0.80 -25.23 -4.30
N PRO A 2 -1.34 -24.01 -4.14
CA PRO A 2 -2.79 -23.78 -4.19
C PRO A 2 -3.47 -24.36 -5.44
N ARG A 3 -2.74 -24.42 -6.57
CA ARG A 3 -3.23 -25.00 -7.84
C ARG A 3 -3.56 -26.49 -7.74
N GLU A 4 -2.98 -27.22 -6.78
CA GLU A 4 -3.33 -28.63 -6.52
C GLU A 4 -4.72 -28.75 -5.92
N GLN A 5 -5.11 -27.81 -5.05
CA GLN A 5 -6.41 -27.82 -4.39
C GLN A 5 -7.55 -27.40 -5.33
N LEU A 6 -7.25 -26.60 -6.35
CA LEU A 6 -8.21 -26.25 -7.41
C LEU A 6 -8.70 -27.48 -8.21
N LYS A 7 -7.95 -28.59 -8.18
CA LYS A 7 -8.34 -29.86 -8.82
C LYS A 7 -9.26 -30.71 -7.94
N ASN A 8 -9.38 -30.39 -6.65
CA ASN A 8 -10.22 -31.11 -5.71
C ASN A 8 -11.63 -30.48 -5.69
N ALA A 9 -12.59 -31.13 -6.36
CA ALA A 9 -13.95 -30.63 -6.47
C ALA A 9 -14.69 -30.47 -5.12
N ASP A 10 -14.27 -31.19 -4.07
CA ASP A 10 -14.85 -31.07 -2.73
C ASP A 10 -14.40 -29.80 -2.00
N LEU A 11 -13.27 -29.21 -2.42
CA LEU A 11 -12.68 -28.01 -1.80
C LEU A 11 -12.70 -26.78 -2.71
N ALA A 12 -12.68 -26.99 -4.03
CA ALA A 12 -12.64 -25.91 -5.00
C ALA A 12 -13.97 -25.14 -5.01
N MET A 13 -13.89 -23.82 -4.85
CA MET A 13 -15.05 -22.96 -4.99
C MET A 13 -15.61 -23.05 -6.42
N PRO A 14 -16.93 -23.25 -6.60
CA PRO A 14 -17.53 -23.30 -7.93
C PRO A 14 -17.20 -22.05 -8.75
N ASN A 15 -16.80 -22.25 -10.01
CA ASN A 15 -16.42 -21.20 -10.96
C ASN A 15 -15.20 -20.36 -10.56
N TYR A 16 -14.36 -20.83 -9.62
CA TYR A 16 -13.08 -20.17 -9.34
C TYR A 16 -12.18 -20.18 -10.58
N ASN A 17 -11.70 -19.01 -10.97
CA ASN A 17 -10.85 -18.83 -12.14
C ASN A 17 -9.57 -18.08 -11.76
N ILE A 18 -8.43 -18.79 -11.70
CA ILE A 18 -7.14 -18.16 -11.39
C ILE A 18 -6.67 -17.21 -12.51
N ASP A 19 -7.14 -17.41 -13.74
CA ASP A 19 -6.79 -16.57 -14.89
C ASP A 19 -7.56 -15.24 -14.90
N ASP A 20 -8.51 -15.03 -13.98
CA ASP A 20 -9.21 -13.75 -13.80
C ASP A 20 -8.36 -12.72 -13.01
N PHE A 21 -7.29 -13.18 -12.35
CA PHE A 21 -6.34 -12.28 -11.71
C PHE A 21 -5.41 -11.64 -12.74
N LEU A 22 -5.01 -10.39 -12.51
CA LEU A 22 -3.97 -9.76 -13.32
C LEU A 22 -2.68 -10.59 -13.21
N LYS A 23 -2.18 -11.08 -14.34
CA LYS A 23 -0.98 -11.92 -14.39
C LYS A 23 0.23 -11.35 -13.61
N PRO A 24 0.54 -10.04 -13.68
CA PRO A 24 1.66 -9.48 -12.90
C PRO A 24 1.50 -9.64 -11.39
N LEU A 25 0.27 -9.68 -10.87
CA LEU A 25 0.02 -9.91 -9.45
C LEU A 25 0.33 -11.35 -9.09
N VAL A 26 -0.20 -12.30 -9.87
CA VAL A 26 0.07 -13.73 -9.64
C VAL A 26 1.57 -13.98 -9.63
N ASP A 27 2.26 -13.54 -10.68
CA ASP A 27 3.71 -13.72 -10.83
C ASP A 27 4.51 -13.01 -9.73
N GLY A 28 4.12 -11.78 -9.35
CA GLY A 28 4.91 -10.92 -8.47
C GLY A 28 4.68 -11.14 -6.97
N ILE A 29 3.49 -11.62 -6.57
CA ILE A 29 3.11 -11.68 -5.15
C ILE A 29 2.79 -13.10 -4.66
N ALA A 30 2.46 -14.02 -5.56
CA ALA A 30 2.00 -15.37 -5.20
C ALA A 30 2.94 -16.49 -5.65
N MET A 31 3.93 -16.19 -6.51
CA MET A 31 4.93 -17.13 -6.97
C MET A 31 6.26 -16.96 -6.23
N TYR A 32 6.89 -18.08 -5.89
CA TYR A 32 8.28 -18.13 -5.49
C TYR A 32 8.95 -19.25 -6.30
N GLU A 33 9.95 -18.88 -7.10
CA GLU A 33 10.50 -19.77 -8.14
C GLU A 33 9.35 -20.29 -9.03
N ASP A 34 9.26 -21.60 -9.23
CA ASP A 34 8.26 -22.28 -10.06
C ASP A 34 7.00 -22.72 -9.28
N ARG A 35 6.90 -22.35 -7.99
CA ARG A 35 5.82 -22.74 -7.10
C ARG A 35 4.92 -21.58 -6.71
N MET A 36 3.61 -21.80 -6.74
CA MET A 36 2.65 -20.87 -6.14
C MET A 36 2.61 -21.13 -4.62
N VAL A 37 2.92 -20.10 -3.84
CA VAL A 37 3.03 -20.15 -2.37
C VAL A 37 1.86 -19.47 -1.66
N GLY A 38 1.03 -18.73 -2.38
CA GLY A 38 -0.18 -18.08 -1.86
C GLY A 38 -1.23 -17.87 -2.94
N VAL A 39 -2.37 -17.31 -2.57
CA VAL A 39 -3.42 -16.87 -3.50
C VAL A 39 -3.51 -15.34 -3.40
N PRO A 40 -3.44 -14.60 -4.51
CA PRO A 40 -3.70 -13.16 -4.49
C PRO A 40 -5.07 -12.87 -3.87
N TYR A 41 -5.12 -12.00 -2.87
CA TYR A 41 -6.34 -11.64 -2.17
C TYR A 41 -6.52 -10.12 -2.10
N ASP A 42 -5.46 -9.43 -1.68
CA ASP A 42 -5.40 -7.97 -1.59
C ASP A 42 -4.09 -7.48 -2.23
N ILE A 43 -4.11 -6.25 -2.76
CA ILE A 43 -2.98 -5.60 -3.41
C ILE A 43 -2.81 -4.23 -2.76
N PRO A 44 -1.80 -4.05 -1.89
CA PRO A 44 -1.53 -2.73 -1.36
C PRO A 44 -1.00 -1.83 -2.48
N ILE A 45 -1.70 -0.71 -2.72
CA ILE A 45 -1.21 0.39 -3.56
C ILE A 45 -0.91 1.54 -2.62
N PHE A 46 0.33 2.04 -2.64
CA PHE A 46 0.68 3.25 -1.92
C PHE A 46 0.14 4.47 -2.68
N ILE A 47 -0.80 5.17 -2.04
CA ILE A 47 -1.42 6.37 -2.57
C ILE A 47 -1.28 7.45 -1.51
N MET A 48 -0.82 8.63 -1.91
CA MET A 48 -0.84 9.77 -1.01
C MET A 48 -2.28 10.24 -0.76
N GLN A 49 -2.67 10.23 0.51
CA GLN A 49 -3.90 10.83 1.00
C GLN A 49 -3.57 12.11 1.75
N TYR A 50 -4.34 13.18 1.51
CA TYR A 50 -4.11 14.47 2.16
C TYR A 50 -5.41 15.23 2.44
N ARG A 51 -5.36 16.15 3.40
CA ARG A 51 -6.48 17.00 3.81
C ARG A 51 -6.55 18.21 2.89
N LYS A 52 -7.40 18.13 1.85
CA LYS A 52 -7.58 19.21 0.86
C LYS A 52 -7.86 20.56 1.51
N ASP A 53 -8.73 20.61 2.51
CA ASP A 53 -9.08 21.83 3.24
C ASP A 53 -7.86 22.49 3.92
N VAL A 54 -6.95 21.70 4.49
CA VAL A 54 -5.71 22.20 5.09
C VAL A 54 -4.73 22.68 4.03
N TRP A 55 -4.65 21.98 2.89
CA TRP A 55 -3.75 22.35 1.79
C TRP A 55 -4.21 23.64 1.14
N ASP A 56 -5.52 23.80 0.92
CA ASP A 56 -6.11 25.01 0.35
C ASP A 56 -5.93 26.22 1.29
N GLU A 57 -6.17 26.05 2.59
CA GLU A 57 -5.95 27.09 3.61
C GLU A 57 -4.50 27.60 3.59
N LEU A 58 -3.54 26.68 3.51
CA LEU A 58 -2.11 26.99 3.50
C LEU A 58 -1.55 27.25 2.08
N LYS A 59 -2.40 27.21 1.05
CA LYS A 59 -2.04 27.40 -0.37
C LYS A 59 -0.92 26.46 -0.83
N LEU A 60 -0.95 25.22 -0.37
CA LEU A 60 0.01 24.18 -0.72
C LEU A 60 -0.45 23.45 -1.99
N PRO A 61 0.42 23.27 -3.00
CA PRO A 61 0.10 22.43 -4.13
C PRO A 61 0.03 20.95 -3.72
N PRO A 62 -0.69 20.10 -4.46
CA PRO A 62 -0.53 18.65 -4.35
C PRO A 62 0.95 18.30 -4.61
N PRO A 63 1.61 17.55 -3.70
CA PRO A 63 3.02 17.24 -3.89
C PRO A 63 3.19 16.21 -5.01
N ALA A 64 4.21 16.43 -5.84
CA ALA A 64 4.57 15.52 -6.93
C ALA A 64 5.82 14.69 -6.60
N THR A 65 6.55 15.08 -5.55
CA THR A 65 7.79 14.46 -5.11
C THR A 65 7.81 14.27 -3.59
N LEU A 66 8.71 13.41 -3.11
CA LEU A 66 8.94 13.25 -1.66
C LEU A 66 9.44 14.55 -1.00
N ASP A 67 10.21 15.36 -1.72
CA ASP A 67 10.67 16.66 -1.24
C ASP A 67 9.50 17.66 -1.10
N ASP A 68 8.54 17.65 -2.02
CA ASP A 68 7.33 18.48 -1.91
C ASP A 68 6.51 18.04 -0.70
N LEU A 69 6.38 16.73 -0.50
CA LEU A 69 5.69 16.16 0.64
C LEU A 69 6.36 16.57 1.96
N LEU A 70 7.69 16.46 2.06
CA LEU A 70 8.44 16.89 3.24
C LEU A 70 8.21 18.37 3.55
N LYS A 71 8.30 19.24 2.53
CA LYS A 71 8.08 20.69 2.69
C LYS A 71 6.65 21.01 3.12
N ALA A 72 5.66 20.39 2.50
CA ALA A 72 4.26 20.56 2.87
C ALA A 72 4.02 20.10 4.32
N SER A 73 4.54 18.91 4.68
CA SER A 73 4.38 18.35 6.03
C SER A 73 5.04 19.21 7.11
N ALA A 74 6.21 19.80 6.83
CA ALA A 74 6.85 20.75 7.74
C ALA A 74 5.99 22.01 7.91
N ALA A 75 5.54 22.62 6.81
CA ALA A 75 4.73 23.84 6.84
C ALA A 75 3.43 23.67 7.65
N ILE A 76 2.76 22.52 7.52
CA ILE A 76 1.54 22.22 8.28
C ILE A 76 1.85 22.03 9.77
N THR A 77 2.94 21.32 10.08
CA THR A 77 3.35 21.09 11.47
C THR A 77 3.67 22.42 12.15
N ASP A 78 4.39 23.32 11.47
CA ASP A 78 4.70 24.65 11.98
C ASP A 78 3.44 25.51 12.18
N ALA A 79 2.48 25.43 11.26
CA ALA A 79 1.27 26.25 11.30
C ALA A 79 0.19 25.74 12.27
N LYS A 80 0.08 24.42 12.45
CA LYS A 80 -1.06 23.78 13.16
C LYS A 80 -0.65 22.91 14.35
N GLY A 81 0.64 22.71 14.57
CA GLY A 81 1.16 22.05 15.76
C GLY A 81 0.76 22.80 17.04
N PRO A 82 0.58 22.10 18.17
CA PRO A 82 0.73 20.66 18.38
C PRO A 82 -0.55 19.83 18.06
N ASN A 83 -1.62 20.49 17.62
CA ASN A 83 -2.94 19.84 17.43
C ASN A 83 -3.03 19.04 16.13
N MET A 84 -2.17 19.33 15.15
CA MET A 84 -2.09 18.62 13.88
C MET A 84 -0.65 18.58 13.39
N TYR A 85 -0.26 17.46 12.79
CA TYR A 85 1.03 17.25 12.15
C TYR A 85 0.82 17.06 10.64
N GLY A 86 1.79 17.50 9.85
CA GLY A 86 1.69 17.45 8.40
C GLY A 86 1.91 16.08 7.76
N THR A 87 2.28 15.06 8.55
CA THR A 87 2.34 13.66 8.14
C THR A 87 2.13 12.75 9.36
N SER A 88 1.68 11.53 9.11
CA SER A 88 1.61 10.46 10.10
C SER A 88 1.98 9.14 9.46
N GLY A 89 2.52 8.21 10.24
CA GLY A 89 2.79 6.86 9.80
C GLY A 89 3.14 5.96 10.98
N GLN A 90 3.09 4.66 10.75
CA GLN A 90 3.52 3.62 11.68
C GLN A 90 5.06 3.57 11.69
N MET A 91 5.70 4.57 12.29
CA MET A 91 7.17 4.72 12.26
C MET A 91 7.92 3.89 13.31
N LYS A 92 7.19 3.17 14.17
CA LYS A 92 7.78 2.29 15.20
C LYS A 92 7.95 0.89 14.64
N SER A 93 9.17 0.34 14.75
CA SER A 93 9.54 -1.00 14.28
C SER A 93 8.50 -2.07 14.65
N GLY A 94 8.09 -2.87 13.66
CA GLY A 94 7.14 -3.98 13.78
C GLY A 94 6.71 -4.48 12.40
N HIS A 95 6.07 -5.65 12.32
CA HIS A 95 5.69 -6.28 11.05
C HIS A 95 4.88 -5.33 10.14
N TYR A 96 3.80 -4.75 10.67
CA TYR A 96 2.95 -3.83 9.92
C TYR A 96 3.60 -2.48 9.62
N SER A 97 4.53 -2.02 10.45
CA SER A 97 5.30 -0.78 10.17
C SER A 97 6.19 -0.94 8.93
N LEU A 98 6.80 -2.12 8.78
CA LEU A 98 7.62 -2.43 7.61
C LEU A 98 6.75 -2.48 6.35
N GLU A 99 5.66 -3.24 6.41
CA GLU A 99 4.78 -3.50 5.26
C GLU A 99 4.00 -2.26 4.83
N CYS A 100 3.41 -1.50 5.76
CA CYS A 100 2.42 -0.47 5.46
C CYS A 100 3.00 0.93 5.26
N ASP A 101 4.20 1.22 5.76
CA ASP A 101 4.77 2.57 5.67
C ASP A 101 6.21 2.55 5.16
N TRP A 102 7.11 1.76 5.76
CA TRP A 102 8.54 1.84 5.43
C TRP A 102 8.88 1.52 3.98
N THR A 103 8.23 0.52 3.39
CA THR A 103 8.45 0.15 1.98
C THR A 103 8.06 1.26 1.01
N ALA A 104 7.11 2.12 1.36
CA ALA A 104 6.75 3.27 0.52
C ALA A 104 7.83 4.36 0.49
N TRP A 105 8.72 4.40 1.49
CA TRP A 105 9.75 5.44 1.64
C TRP A 105 11.14 4.99 1.18
N LEU A 106 11.41 3.69 1.12
CA LEU A 106 12.75 3.15 0.88
C LEU A 106 13.05 2.79 -0.58
N TRP A 107 12.04 2.87 -1.46
CA TRP A 107 12.14 2.54 -2.89
C TRP A 107 12.28 3.78 -3.77
#